data_AF-A0A5N8W7P5-F1
#
_entry.id   AF-A0A5N8W7P5-F1
#
_cell.length_a   1.000
_cell.length_b   1.000
_cell.length_c   1.000
_cell.angle_alpha   90.00
_cell.angle_beta   90.00
_cell.angle_gamma   90.00
#
_symmetry.space_group_name_H-M   'P 1'
#
loop_
_entity.id
_entity.type
_entity.pdbx_description
1 polymer ?
#
loop_
_entity_poly.entity_id
_entity_poly.type
_entity_poly.pdbx_seq_one_letter_code
_entity_poly.pdbx_strand_id
1 'polypeptide(L)'
;AGRAGFDTAGYVVAQAPEHVVENEKALAKAGDDPKKRRKVVRKKAPEGFVGWTENTFEKLIASDPEPLTSRFRVTHTMLLSVIARPGNAFEAMRRLLEDNHEPRKQQLRHIRRAIAIYRSLLDGGIVEKLDEPDAEGRIVRLTVDLQQDFALNQPLSTFALAAFELLDPESPSYALDMVSVVESTLDDPRQILAAQQNKARGEAVAAMKADGVEYEERMERLQDVSYPKPLEELLFHAYNTYRKSHPWVGDHPLSPKSVIRDMYERALSFTEFVSFYELARTEGIVLRYLAGAYKALDHTVPDDLKSDDLEDLIAWLGEMVRQVDSSLLDEWEQLANPEEMTAEEAQEKADQVKPVTSNARAFRVLVRNAMFRRVELAALDQVDELGEMDSESGWDAERWGEAMDKYWDEYDELGTGPDARGPRLLMIEEEPQNGLWRVRQTFADPNGDHDWGISAAVDLTASDAEGRAVVRVTDVGQL
;
A
#
# COMPACT_ATOMS: atom_id res chain seq x y z
N ALA A 1 8.16 10.51 28.65
CA ALA A 1 9.02 9.40 29.11
C ALA A 1 8.71 8.92 30.53
N GLY A 2 7.77 9.54 31.26
CA GLY A 2 7.29 9.01 32.54
C GLY A 2 5.85 8.55 32.39
N ARG A 3 5.52 7.40 32.96
CA ARG A 3 4.17 6.82 32.98
C ARG A 3 3.46 7.31 34.24
N ALA A 4 2.33 7.98 34.05
CA ALA A 4 1.52 8.49 35.15
C ALA A 4 1.09 7.31 36.06
N GLY A 5 1.40 7.42 37.36
CA GLY A 5 1.10 6.39 38.36
C GLY A 5 2.19 5.35 38.61
N PHE A 6 3.22 5.27 37.76
CA PHE A 6 4.32 4.30 37.90
C PHE A 6 5.68 4.94 38.13
N ASP A 7 5.95 6.08 37.47
CA ASP A 7 7.27 6.70 37.49
C ASP A 7 7.22 8.06 38.22
N THR A 8 8.23 8.35 39.06
CA THR A 8 8.35 9.61 39.80
C THR A 8 8.89 10.76 38.96
N ALA A 9 9.61 10.45 37.88
CA ALA A 9 10.09 11.39 36.88
C ALA A 9 10.23 10.68 35.53
N GLY A 10 10.06 11.43 34.43
CA GLY A 10 10.37 10.95 33.08
C GLY A 10 11.71 11.49 32.63
N TYR A 11 12.68 10.60 32.38
CA TYR A 11 13.98 10.99 31.85
C TYR A 11 13.96 10.96 30.32
N VAL A 12 14.39 12.04 29.70
CA VAL A 12 14.57 12.15 28.24
C VAL A 12 16.04 12.42 27.97
N VAL A 13 16.66 11.65 27.09
CA VAL A 13 18.06 11.78 26.72
C VAL A 13 18.14 12.08 25.23
N ALA A 14 18.77 13.20 24.87
CA ALA A 14 19.16 13.48 23.50
C ALA A 14 20.61 13.10 23.30
N GLN A 15 20.88 12.23 22.32
CA GLN A 15 22.24 11.81 22.00
C GLN A 15 22.86 12.76 20.98
N ALA A 16 24.13 13.10 21.19
CA ALA A 16 24.90 13.89 20.23
C ALA A 16 25.19 13.05 18.97
N PRO A 17 25.14 13.65 17.76
CA PRO A 17 25.53 12.95 16.54
C PRO A 17 26.99 12.47 16.60
N GLU A 18 27.27 11.36 15.93
CA GLU A 18 28.60 10.70 15.96
C GLU A 18 29.73 11.65 15.57
N HIS A 19 29.57 12.41 14.47
CA HIS A 19 30.58 13.39 14.03
C HIS A 19 30.82 14.50 15.07
N VAL A 20 29.81 14.88 15.86
CA VAL A 20 29.96 15.85 16.96
C VAL A 20 30.76 15.24 18.11
N VAL A 21 30.44 14.00 18.50
CA VAL A 21 31.17 13.26 19.53
C VAL A 21 32.64 13.08 19.15
N GLU A 22 32.92 12.72 17.90
CA GLU A 22 34.29 12.55 17.40
C GLU A 22 35.07 13.88 17.37
N ASN A 23 34.41 14.97 16.96
CA ASN A 23 34.99 16.30 16.97
C ASN A 23 35.32 16.78 18.40
N GLU A 24 34.42 16.57 19.36
CA GLU A 24 34.65 16.90 20.77
C GLU A 24 35.78 16.07 21.36
N LYS A 25 35.84 14.76 21.09
CA LYS A 25 36.97 13.91 21.51
C LYS A 25 38.30 14.38 20.91
N ALA A 26 38.32 14.80 19.65
CA ALA A 26 39.52 15.32 18.99
C ALA A 26 39.96 16.66 19.57
N LEU A 27 39.02 17.55 19.91
CA LEU A 27 39.29 18.83 20.57
C LEU A 27 39.78 18.64 22.01
N ALA A 28 39.16 17.74 22.79
CA ALA A 28 39.59 17.42 24.14
C ALA A 28 41.02 16.86 24.18
N LYS A 29 41.40 16.01 23.21
CA LYS A 29 42.78 15.52 23.04
C LYS A 29 43.79 16.62 22.72
N ALA A 30 43.36 17.71 22.08
CA ALA A 30 44.24 18.84 21.77
C ALA A 30 44.51 19.75 22.99
N GLY A 31 43.71 19.64 24.06
CA GLY A 31 43.84 20.44 25.28
C GLY A 31 43.64 21.94 25.06
N ASP A 32 44.19 22.77 25.96
CA ASP A 32 44.03 24.23 25.91
C ASP A 32 45.03 24.98 25.00
N ASP A 33 45.92 24.26 24.30
CA ASP A 33 46.90 24.87 23.40
C ASP A 33 46.21 25.45 22.14
N PRO A 34 46.21 26.79 21.95
CA PRO A 34 45.51 27.44 20.84
C PRO A 34 46.02 26.99 19.46
N LYS A 35 47.31 26.61 19.35
CA LYS A 35 47.90 26.15 18.08
C LYS A 35 47.48 24.72 17.75
N LYS A 36 47.31 23.85 18.75
CA LYS A 36 46.86 22.47 18.55
C LYS A 36 45.37 22.41 18.24
N ARG A 37 44.54 23.18 18.95
CA ARG A 37 43.09 23.25 18.68
C ARG A 37 42.77 23.73 17.26
N ARG A 38 43.51 24.69 16.72
CA ARG A 38 43.34 25.17 15.34
C ARG A 38 43.70 24.14 14.26
N LYS A 39 44.50 23.12 14.60
CA LYS A 39 44.90 22.05 13.68
C LYS A 39 43.96 20.84 13.69
N VAL A 40 42.94 20.83 14.56
CA VAL A 40 41.97 19.73 14.60
C VAL A 40 41.10 19.77 13.35
N VAL A 41 41.17 18.72 12.54
CA VAL A 41 40.30 18.55 11.38
C VAL A 41 38.94 18.08 11.87
N ARG A 42 37.90 18.89 11.65
CA ARG A 42 36.53 18.54 12.03
C ARG A 42 35.90 17.65 10.98
N LYS A 43 35.34 16.51 11.41
CA LYS A 43 34.46 15.69 10.60
C LYS A 43 33.14 16.43 10.36
N LYS A 44 32.69 16.42 9.11
CA LYS A 44 31.40 17.01 8.70
C LYS A 44 30.28 16.01 8.94
N ALA A 45 29.05 16.53 9.02
CA ALA A 45 27.87 15.69 8.97
C ALA A 45 27.81 14.93 7.64
N PRO A 46 27.30 13.68 7.61
CA PRO A 46 27.02 12.96 6.37
C PRO A 46 26.08 13.75 5.44
N GLU A 47 26.18 13.54 4.13
CA GLU A 47 25.23 14.14 3.18
C GLU A 47 23.80 13.65 3.46
N GLY A 48 22.82 14.57 3.40
CA GLY A 48 21.42 14.29 3.74
C GLY A 48 21.11 14.19 5.24
N PHE A 49 22.11 14.32 6.13
CA PHE A 49 21.89 14.26 7.58
C PHE A 49 21.13 15.48 8.09
N VAL A 50 19.99 15.24 8.75
CA VAL A 50 19.25 16.28 9.49
C VAL A 50 20.06 16.62 10.73
N GLY A 51 20.88 17.67 10.65
CA GLY A 51 21.77 18.08 11.74
C GLY A 51 21.00 18.67 12.91
N TRP A 52 21.18 18.10 14.11
CA TRP A 52 20.87 18.77 15.37
C TRP A 52 22.15 19.01 16.17
N THR A 53 22.15 20.11 16.93
CA THR A 53 23.27 20.55 17.77
C THR A 53 22.78 20.74 19.20
N GLU A 54 23.70 20.93 20.14
CA GLU A 54 23.36 21.34 21.51
C GLU A 54 22.50 22.61 21.50
N ASN A 55 22.85 23.62 20.69
CA ASN A 55 22.03 24.83 20.52
C ASN A 55 20.62 24.52 20.01
N THR A 56 20.46 23.54 19.11
CA THR A 56 19.14 23.11 18.62
C THR A 56 18.34 22.48 19.76
N PHE A 57 18.98 21.63 20.57
CA PHE A 57 18.37 20.96 21.71
C PHE A 57 17.97 21.96 22.80
N GLU A 58 18.86 22.87 23.20
CA GLU A 58 18.57 23.95 24.14
C GLU A 58 17.40 24.81 23.66
N LYS A 59 17.40 25.16 22.37
CA LYS A 59 16.31 25.90 21.78
C LYS A 59 14.99 25.13 21.87
N LEU A 60 14.98 23.83 21.59
CA LEU A 60 13.75 23.02 21.66
C LEU A 60 13.22 22.90 23.10
N ILE A 61 14.09 22.83 24.10
CA ILE A 61 13.68 22.80 25.52
C ILE A 61 13.14 24.17 25.96
N ALA A 62 13.81 25.25 25.55
CA ALA A 62 13.51 26.59 26.02
C ALA A 62 12.41 27.31 25.22
N SER A 63 12.05 26.81 24.04
CA SER A 63 11.02 27.42 23.19
C SER A 63 9.64 27.23 23.81
N ASP A 64 8.82 28.28 23.74
CA ASP A 64 7.41 28.17 24.07
C ASP A 64 6.73 27.14 23.15
N PRO A 65 5.75 26.37 23.65
CA PRO A 65 4.95 25.48 22.82
C PRO A 65 4.32 26.21 21.63
N GLU A 66 4.27 25.54 20.48
CA GLU A 66 3.68 26.13 19.29
C GLU A 66 2.20 26.47 19.54
N PRO A 67 1.74 27.68 19.16
CA PRO A 67 0.34 28.03 19.31
C PRO A 67 -0.52 27.21 18.34
N LEU A 68 -1.76 26.94 18.74
CA LEU A 68 -2.73 26.32 17.86
C LEU A 68 -2.95 27.21 16.63
N THR A 69 -2.75 26.64 15.45
CA THR A 69 -3.02 27.31 14.17
C THR A 69 -4.24 26.67 13.52
N SER A 70 -5.11 27.50 12.95
CA SER A 70 -6.24 26.98 12.19
C SER A 70 -5.74 26.18 10.98
N ARG A 71 -6.37 25.03 10.76
CA ARG A 71 -6.18 24.16 9.59
C ARG A 71 -7.40 24.14 8.68
N PHE A 72 -8.29 25.12 8.84
CA PHE A 72 -9.54 25.22 8.09
C PHE A 72 -9.29 25.27 6.59
N ARG A 73 -10.04 24.47 5.83
CA ARG A 73 -9.97 24.40 4.36
C ARG A 73 -11.38 24.30 3.80
N VAL A 74 -11.58 24.94 2.65
CA VAL A 74 -12.82 24.85 1.89
C VAL A 74 -12.60 23.85 0.76
N THR A 75 -13.40 22.78 0.76
CA THR A 75 -13.36 21.70 -0.24
C THR A 75 -14.68 21.63 -1.00
N HIS A 76 -14.69 20.97 -2.15
CA HIS A 76 -15.94 20.74 -2.88
C HIS A 76 -16.93 19.91 -2.08
N THR A 77 -16.48 18.84 -1.40
CA THR A 77 -17.30 18.03 -0.48
C THR A 77 -18.01 18.90 0.56
N MET A 78 -17.30 19.84 1.19
CA MET A 78 -17.91 20.74 2.16
C MET A 78 -19.07 21.53 1.54
N LEU A 79 -18.91 22.06 0.33
CA LEU A 79 -19.99 22.80 -0.33
C LEU A 79 -21.15 21.89 -0.72
N LEU A 80 -20.88 20.71 -1.28
CA LEU A 80 -21.92 19.73 -1.62
C LEU A 80 -22.72 19.32 -0.37
N SER A 81 -22.05 19.01 0.74
CA SER A 81 -22.70 18.68 2.00
C SER A 81 -23.47 19.84 2.62
N VAL A 82 -23.08 21.09 2.37
CA VAL A 82 -23.84 22.27 2.83
C VAL A 82 -25.06 22.51 1.94
N ILE A 83 -24.94 22.30 0.62
CA ILE A 83 -26.03 22.43 -0.35
C ILE A 83 -27.09 21.34 -0.16
N ALA A 84 -26.69 20.13 0.21
CA ALA A 84 -27.59 19.01 0.47
C ALA A 84 -28.49 19.18 1.71
N ARG A 85 -28.20 20.15 2.59
CA ARG A 85 -28.96 20.39 3.82
C ARG A 85 -30.24 21.19 3.55
N PRO A 86 -31.29 21.01 4.37
CA PRO A 86 -32.41 21.95 4.40
C PRO A 86 -31.96 23.40 4.66
N GLY A 87 -32.63 24.36 4.05
CA GLY A 87 -32.43 25.79 4.26
C GLY A 87 -31.43 26.48 3.31
N ASN A 88 -31.05 27.72 3.66
CA ASN A 88 -30.24 28.58 2.81
C ASN A 88 -28.75 28.23 2.89
N ALA A 89 -28.27 27.44 1.93
CA ALA A 89 -26.86 27.03 1.81
C ALA A 89 -25.88 28.20 1.74
N PHE A 90 -26.26 29.35 1.14
CA PHE A 90 -25.39 30.53 1.06
C PHE A 90 -25.15 31.14 2.45
N GLU A 91 -26.20 31.30 3.25
CA GLU A 91 -26.08 31.84 4.62
C GLU A 91 -25.29 30.89 5.51
N ALA A 92 -25.56 29.58 5.41
CA ALA A 92 -24.82 28.55 6.14
C ALA A 92 -23.32 28.57 5.80
N MET A 93 -22.97 28.61 4.51
CA MET A 93 -21.58 28.66 4.06
C MET A 93 -20.91 29.98 4.45
N ARG A 94 -21.62 31.11 4.34
CA ARG A 94 -21.10 32.42 4.78
C ARG A 94 -20.74 32.39 6.26
N ARG A 95 -21.61 31.83 7.11
CA ARG A 95 -21.33 31.71 8.54
C ARG A 95 -20.07 30.87 8.79
N LEU A 96 -19.94 29.70 8.16
CA LEU A 96 -18.73 28.86 8.26
C LEU A 96 -17.44 29.60 7.85
N LEU A 97 -17.53 30.48 6.85
CA LEU A 97 -16.38 31.22 6.30
C LEU A 97 -15.99 32.46 7.10
N GLU A 98 -16.95 33.08 7.80
CA GLU A 98 -16.73 34.33 8.55
C GLU A 98 -16.64 34.13 10.07
N ASP A 99 -17.27 33.07 10.60
CA ASP A 99 -17.34 32.71 12.02
C ASP A 99 -16.36 31.57 12.35
N ASN A 100 -15.06 31.83 12.15
CA ASN A 100 -13.98 30.88 12.40
C ASN A 100 -12.73 31.58 12.95
N HIS A 101 -11.78 30.79 13.44
CA HIS A 101 -10.54 31.28 14.04
C HIS A 101 -9.46 31.69 13.00
N GLU A 102 -9.81 31.79 11.72
CA GLU A 102 -8.89 32.28 10.69
C GLU A 102 -8.80 33.81 10.70
N PRO A 103 -7.60 34.39 10.51
CA PRO A 103 -7.47 35.83 10.27
C PRO A 103 -8.26 36.27 9.04
N ARG A 104 -8.74 37.53 9.01
CA ARG A 104 -9.58 38.04 7.90
C ARG A 104 -8.99 37.82 6.51
N LYS A 105 -7.66 37.91 6.36
CA LYS A 105 -6.97 37.64 5.08
C LYS A 105 -7.19 36.21 4.58
N GLN A 106 -7.22 35.23 5.49
CA GLN A 106 -7.44 33.82 5.17
C GLN A 106 -8.93 33.55 4.93
N GLN A 107 -9.83 34.12 5.74
CA GLN A 107 -11.28 34.08 5.48
C GLN A 107 -11.62 34.56 4.06
N LEU A 108 -11.03 35.68 3.61
CA LEU A 108 -11.24 36.18 2.24
C LEU A 108 -10.72 35.20 1.16
N ARG A 109 -9.66 34.45 1.44
CA ARG A 109 -9.17 33.39 0.54
C ARG A 109 -10.15 32.22 0.50
N HIS A 110 -10.66 31.80 1.65
CA HIS A 110 -11.69 30.76 1.76
C HIS A 110 -12.98 31.15 1.03
N ILE A 111 -13.44 32.40 1.17
CA ILE A 111 -14.61 32.92 0.45
C ILE A 111 -14.40 32.87 -1.06
N ARG A 112 -13.25 33.34 -1.56
CA ARG A 112 -12.93 33.27 -3.00
C ARG A 112 -12.89 31.82 -3.49
N ARG A 113 -12.32 30.90 -2.70
CA ARG A 113 -12.29 29.47 -3.02
C ARG A 113 -13.71 28.89 -3.07
N ALA A 114 -14.56 29.19 -2.09
CA ALA A 114 -15.95 28.74 -2.06
C ALA A 114 -16.73 29.22 -3.29
N ILE A 115 -16.58 30.49 -3.67
CA ILE A 115 -17.22 31.04 -4.87
C ILE A 115 -16.72 30.34 -6.15
N ALA A 116 -15.41 30.09 -6.26
CA ALA A 116 -14.84 29.40 -7.40
C ALA A 116 -15.38 27.96 -7.53
N ILE A 117 -15.43 27.22 -6.41
CA ILE A 117 -16.02 25.88 -6.33
C ILE A 117 -17.50 25.93 -6.76
N TYR A 118 -18.30 26.82 -6.16
CA TYR A 118 -19.72 26.94 -6.46
C TYR A 118 -20.00 27.22 -7.93
N ARG A 119 -19.25 28.15 -8.56
CA ARG A 119 -19.35 28.42 -10.00
C ARG A 119 -19.03 27.18 -10.83
N SER A 120 -17.97 26.46 -10.47
CA SER A 120 -17.60 25.24 -11.16
C SER A 120 -18.67 24.15 -11.07
N LEU A 121 -19.35 24.03 -9.92
CA LEU A 121 -20.46 23.10 -9.73
C LEU A 121 -21.73 23.50 -10.50
N LEU A 122 -22.01 24.81 -10.61
CA LEU A 122 -23.08 25.34 -11.45
C LEU A 122 -22.81 25.10 -12.93
N ASP A 123 -21.60 25.44 -13.40
CA ASP A 123 -21.21 25.28 -14.81
C ASP A 123 -21.19 23.80 -15.22
N GLY A 124 -20.84 22.91 -14.29
CA GLY A 124 -20.91 21.45 -14.46
C GLY A 124 -22.32 20.87 -14.36
N GLY A 125 -23.34 21.69 -14.08
CA GLY A 125 -24.73 21.25 -13.96
C GLY A 125 -25.02 20.35 -12.75
N ILE A 126 -24.13 20.30 -11.76
CA ILE A 126 -24.26 19.48 -10.54
C ILE A 126 -25.09 20.19 -9.47
N VAL A 127 -24.96 21.52 -9.43
CA VAL A 127 -25.80 22.38 -8.62
C VAL A 127 -26.70 23.14 -9.57
N GLU A 128 -27.97 23.24 -9.23
CA GLU A 128 -28.88 24.16 -9.88
C GLU A 128 -29.41 25.19 -8.90
N LYS A 129 -29.63 26.39 -9.43
CA LYS A 129 -30.26 27.47 -8.68
C LYS A 129 -31.76 27.41 -8.93
N LEU A 130 -32.53 27.46 -7.84
CA LEU A 130 -33.99 27.46 -7.92
C LEU A 130 -34.50 28.89 -8.08
N ASP A 131 -35.58 29.05 -8.85
CA ASP A 131 -36.26 30.35 -9.03
C ASP A 131 -36.95 30.79 -7.73
N GLU A 132 -37.54 29.84 -7.01
CA GLU A 132 -38.14 30.01 -5.68
C GLU A 132 -37.58 28.94 -4.72
N PRO A 133 -37.51 29.21 -3.40
CA PRO A 133 -37.08 28.20 -2.44
C PRO A 133 -37.98 26.96 -2.47
N ASP A 134 -37.39 25.76 -2.33
CA ASP A 134 -38.16 24.52 -2.22
C ASP A 134 -38.87 24.38 -0.87
N ALA A 135 -39.60 23.27 -0.67
CA ALA A 135 -40.32 22.98 0.57
C ALA A 135 -39.42 22.91 1.82
N GLU A 136 -38.12 22.72 1.64
CA GLU A 136 -37.12 22.69 2.71
C GLU A 136 -36.37 24.03 2.84
N GLY A 137 -36.76 25.05 2.08
CA GLY A 137 -36.15 26.38 2.10
C GLY A 137 -34.82 26.48 1.37
N ARG A 138 -34.48 25.51 0.50
CA ARG A 138 -33.25 25.51 -0.28
C ARG A 138 -33.42 26.45 -1.48
N ILE A 139 -32.41 27.28 -1.73
CA ILE A 139 -32.35 28.18 -2.91
C ILE A 139 -31.46 27.63 -4.03
N VAL A 140 -30.70 26.59 -3.72
CA VAL A 140 -29.84 25.82 -4.61
C VAL A 140 -29.97 24.37 -4.21
N ARG A 141 -29.98 23.45 -5.17
CA ARG A 141 -30.03 22.01 -4.91
C ARG A 141 -29.08 21.24 -5.81
N LEU A 142 -28.80 19.99 -5.43
CA LEU A 142 -28.04 19.06 -6.24
C LEU A 142 -28.98 18.50 -7.33
N THR A 143 -28.51 18.43 -8.57
CA THR A 143 -29.29 17.94 -9.73
C THR A 143 -29.26 16.43 -9.86
N VAL A 144 -28.28 15.79 -9.23
CA VAL A 144 -28.09 14.34 -9.23
C VAL A 144 -28.60 13.79 -7.90
N ASP A 145 -29.41 12.73 -7.94
CA ASP A 145 -29.59 11.82 -6.81
C ASP A 145 -28.22 11.16 -6.56
N LEU A 146 -27.34 11.87 -5.86
CA LEU A 146 -26.19 11.25 -5.23
C LEU A 146 -26.78 10.20 -4.30
N GLN A 147 -26.72 8.93 -4.70
CA GLN A 147 -27.22 7.79 -3.95
C GLN A 147 -26.83 7.98 -2.47
N GLN A 148 -27.74 7.65 -1.55
CA GLN A 148 -27.52 7.88 -0.12
C GLN A 148 -26.26 7.18 0.44
N ASP A 149 -25.74 6.18 -0.28
CA ASP A 149 -24.48 5.47 0.01
C ASP A 149 -23.26 5.97 -0.77
N PHE A 150 -23.43 6.97 -1.66
CA PHE A 150 -22.34 7.63 -2.36
C PHE A 150 -21.62 8.56 -1.39
N ALA A 151 -20.77 7.96 -0.57
CA ALA A 151 -20.04 8.66 0.45
C ALA A 151 -19.17 9.73 -0.21
N LEU A 152 -19.62 10.99 -0.09
CA LEU A 152 -18.90 12.22 -0.46
C LEU A 152 -17.51 12.35 0.23
N ASN A 153 -17.13 11.37 1.05
CA ASN A 153 -15.85 11.22 1.72
C ASN A 153 -14.75 10.61 0.82
N GLN A 154 -15.07 10.02 -0.35
CA GLN A 154 -14.08 9.54 -1.32
C GLN A 154 -14.35 10.07 -2.74
N PRO A 155 -13.99 11.33 -3.04
CA PRO A 155 -14.19 11.93 -4.36
C PRO A 155 -13.62 11.13 -5.53
N LEU A 156 -12.55 10.38 -5.29
CA LEU A 156 -11.90 9.54 -6.29
C LEU A 156 -12.62 8.22 -6.58
N SER A 157 -13.60 7.79 -5.78
CA SER A 157 -14.38 6.56 -6.07
C SER A 157 -15.19 6.69 -7.36
N THR A 158 -15.78 7.87 -7.63
CA THR A 158 -16.44 8.13 -8.93
C THR A 158 -15.46 8.03 -10.10
N PHE A 159 -14.22 8.49 -9.88
CA PHE A 159 -13.18 8.41 -10.88
C PHE A 159 -12.73 6.96 -11.11
N ALA A 160 -12.60 6.16 -10.04
CA ALA A 160 -12.27 4.73 -10.15
C ALA A 160 -13.29 3.98 -11.01
N LEU A 161 -14.59 4.20 -10.76
CA LEU A 161 -15.67 3.62 -11.58
C LEU A 161 -15.52 3.96 -13.07
N ALA A 162 -15.31 5.24 -13.39
CA ALA A 162 -15.10 5.67 -14.77
C ALA A 162 -13.79 5.14 -15.37
N ALA A 163 -12.76 4.91 -14.54
CA ALA A 163 -11.49 4.35 -14.98
C ALA A 163 -11.57 2.83 -15.24
N PHE A 164 -12.43 2.10 -14.53
CA PHE A 164 -12.66 0.68 -14.79
C PHE A 164 -13.18 0.42 -16.21
N GLU A 165 -14.03 1.32 -16.73
CA GLU A 165 -14.54 1.24 -18.12
C GLU A 165 -13.44 1.37 -19.19
N LEU A 166 -12.24 1.82 -18.83
CA LEU A 166 -11.10 1.95 -19.74
C LEU A 166 -10.24 0.68 -19.81
N LEU A 167 -10.48 -0.28 -18.91
CA LEU A 167 -9.72 -1.53 -18.85
C LEU A 167 -10.29 -2.57 -19.82
N ASP A 168 -9.43 -3.43 -20.35
CA ASP A 168 -9.84 -4.55 -21.21
C ASP A 168 -10.15 -5.78 -20.33
N PRO A 169 -11.41 -6.25 -20.25
CA PRO A 169 -11.80 -7.41 -19.45
C PRO A 169 -11.13 -8.72 -19.87
N GLU A 170 -10.68 -8.82 -21.13
CA GLU A 170 -10.01 -10.01 -21.65
C GLU A 170 -8.49 -9.98 -21.38
N SER A 171 -7.96 -8.89 -20.82
CA SER A 171 -6.54 -8.80 -20.49
C SER A 171 -6.18 -9.74 -19.33
N PRO A 172 -5.09 -10.52 -19.43
CA PRO A 172 -4.56 -11.30 -18.32
C PRO A 172 -4.21 -10.45 -17.08
N SER A 173 -3.96 -9.15 -17.27
CA SER A 173 -3.68 -8.20 -16.18
C SER A 173 -4.92 -7.54 -15.59
N TYR A 174 -6.13 -7.82 -16.08
CA TYR A 174 -7.36 -7.09 -15.73
C TYR A 174 -7.58 -6.95 -14.21
N ALA A 175 -7.43 -8.05 -13.46
CA ALA A 175 -7.56 -8.02 -12.00
C ALA A 175 -6.51 -7.13 -11.33
N LEU A 176 -5.24 -7.17 -11.79
CA LEU A 176 -4.18 -6.33 -11.26
C LEU A 176 -4.31 -4.87 -11.69
N ASP A 177 -4.91 -4.61 -12.84
CA ASP A 177 -5.17 -3.26 -13.34
C ASP A 177 -6.32 -2.60 -12.57
N MET A 178 -7.35 -3.38 -12.18
CA MET A 178 -8.38 -2.94 -11.23
C MET A 178 -7.79 -2.55 -9.89
N VAL A 179 -6.87 -3.37 -9.35
CA VAL A 179 -6.14 -3.06 -8.11
C VAL A 179 -5.34 -1.77 -8.27
N SER A 180 -4.59 -1.60 -9.36
CA SER A 180 -3.84 -0.37 -9.65
C SER A 180 -4.73 0.88 -9.70
N VAL A 181 -5.92 0.80 -10.31
CA VAL A 181 -6.90 1.89 -10.32
C VAL A 181 -7.30 2.24 -8.88
N VAL A 182 -7.68 1.25 -8.06
CA VAL A 182 -8.09 1.51 -6.67
C VAL A 182 -6.93 2.07 -5.84
N GLU A 183 -5.74 1.47 -5.90
CA GLU A 183 -4.54 1.95 -5.18
C GLU A 183 -4.22 3.40 -5.56
N SER A 184 -4.44 3.80 -6.82
CA SER A 184 -4.20 5.17 -7.27
C SER A 184 -5.09 6.22 -6.59
N THR A 185 -6.24 5.79 -6.05
CA THR A 185 -7.20 6.64 -5.35
C THR A 185 -6.95 6.77 -3.84
N LEU A 186 -6.10 5.90 -3.28
CA LEU A 186 -5.81 5.85 -1.85
C LEU A 186 -4.73 6.86 -1.45
N ASP A 187 -4.70 7.21 -0.17
CA ASP A 187 -3.62 8.00 0.41
C ASP A 187 -2.27 7.28 0.32
N ASP A 188 -1.19 8.05 0.14
CA ASP A 188 0.15 7.48 0.02
C ASP A 188 0.68 6.91 1.35
N PRO A 189 1.02 5.61 1.41
CA PRO A 189 1.73 5.05 2.55
C PRO A 189 3.22 5.41 2.42
N ARG A 190 3.56 6.68 2.72
CA ARG A 190 4.88 7.28 2.44
C ARG A 190 6.09 6.44 2.85
N GLN A 191 6.01 5.73 3.97
CA GLN A 191 7.11 4.88 4.44
C GLN A 191 7.30 3.63 3.57
N ILE A 192 6.21 3.03 3.10
CA ILE A 192 6.24 1.88 2.17
C ILE A 192 6.82 2.34 0.83
N LEU A 193 6.28 3.42 0.27
CA LEU A 193 6.75 3.96 -1.02
C LEU A 193 8.23 4.38 -0.98
N ALA A 194 8.68 4.95 0.14
CA ALA A 194 10.09 5.29 0.34
C ALA A 194 10.97 4.03 0.40
N ALA A 195 10.52 2.95 1.06
CA ALA A 195 11.25 1.69 1.10
C ALA A 195 11.33 1.02 -0.29
N GLN A 196 10.22 1.00 -1.04
CA GLN A 196 10.21 0.52 -2.42
C GLN A 196 11.16 1.31 -3.31
N GLN A 197 11.13 2.65 -3.24
CA GLN A 197 12.06 3.49 -4.00
C GLN A 197 13.52 3.25 -3.61
N ASN A 198 13.81 3.06 -2.32
CA ASN A 198 15.17 2.78 -1.86
C ASN A 198 15.67 1.42 -2.39
N LYS A 199 14.82 0.39 -2.38
CA LYS A 199 15.11 -0.93 -2.93
C LYS A 199 15.40 -0.86 -4.43
N ALA A 200 14.51 -0.23 -5.20
CA ALA A 200 14.67 -0.04 -6.65
C ALA A 200 15.94 0.74 -7.00
N ARG A 201 16.28 1.77 -6.21
CA ARG A 201 17.54 2.49 -6.34
C ARG A 201 18.76 1.62 -6.04
N GLY A 202 18.68 0.77 -5.02
CA GLY A 202 19.74 -0.18 -4.67
C GLY A 202 20.00 -1.18 -5.81
N GLU A 203 18.95 -1.76 -6.37
CA GLU A 203 19.00 -2.67 -7.52
C GLU A 203 19.58 -1.98 -8.76
N ALA A 204 19.09 -0.77 -9.08
CA ALA A 204 19.62 0.02 -10.20
C ALA A 204 21.11 0.36 -10.02
N VAL A 205 21.56 0.70 -8.81
CA VAL A 205 22.98 0.91 -8.50
C VAL A 205 23.79 -0.36 -8.74
N ALA A 206 23.29 -1.51 -8.29
CA ALA A 206 23.98 -2.79 -8.45
C ALA A 206 24.12 -3.16 -9.94
N ALA A 207 23.03 -3.07 -10.71
CA ALA A 207 23.04 -3.30 -12.16
C ALA A 207 24.00 -2.36 -12.89
N MET A 208 23.91 -1.06 -12.64
CA MET A 208 24.80 -0.07 -13.28
C MET A 208 26.28 -0.27 -12.91
N LYS A 209 26.58 -0.82 -11.72
CA LYS A 209 27.95 -1.19 -11.36
C LYS A 209 28.43 -2.41 -12.15
N ALA A 210 27.57 -3.42 -12.34
CA ALA A 210 27.88 -4.59 -13.15
C ALA A 210 28.13 -4.21 -14.62
N ASP A 211 27.35 -3.25 -15.13
CA ASP A 211 27.49 -2.71 -16.50
C ASP A 211 28.67 -1.75 -16.69
N GLY A 212 29.40 -1.43 -15.60
CA GLY A 212 30.55 -0.52 -15.66
C GLY A 212 30.21 0.96 -15.88
N VAL A 213 28.99 1.39 -15.59
CA VAL A 213 28.56 2.79 -15.75
C VAL A 213 29.32 3.71 -14.79
N GLU A 214 29.79 4.86 -15.28
CA GLU A 214 30.57 5.81 -14.49
C GLU A 214 29.75 6.46 -13.35
N TYR A 215 30.43 6.87 -12.28
CA TYR A 215 29.76 7.36 -11.06
C TYR A 215 28.82 8.54 -11.32
N GLU A 216 29.24 9.53 -12.10
CA GLU A 216 28.44 10.73 -12.40
C GLU A 216 27.18 10.36 -13.17
N GLU A 217 27.30 9.49 -14.18
CA GLU A 217 26.18 8.99 -14.98
C GLU A 217 25.21 8.14 -14.13
N ARG A 218 25.71 7.35 -13.18
CA ARG A 218 24.84 6.65 -12.22
C ARG A 218 24.03 7.62 -11.37
N MET A 219 24.65 8.69 -10.88
CA MET A 219 23.95 9.68 -10.05
C MET A 219 22.86 10.42 -10.81
N GLU A 220 23.06 10.68 -12.10
CA GLU A 220 22.04 11.24 -12.99
C GLU A 220 20.87 10.27 -13.17
N ARG A 221 21.15 9.02 -13.59
CA ARG A 221 20.12 7.99 -13.81
C ARG A 221 19.30 7.68 -12.55
N LEU A 222 19.90 7.74 -11.36
CA LEU A 222 19.21 7.49 -10.09
C LEU A 222 18.18 8.57 -9.71
N GLN A 223 18.23 9.77 -10.30
CA GLN A 223 17.24 10.81 -10.03
C GLN A 223 15.86 10.41 -10.55
N ASP A 224 15.82 9.65 -11.64
CA ASP A 224 14.59 9.21 -12.29
C ASP A 224 14.02 7.91 -11.69
N VAL A 225 14.82 7.18 -10.89
CA VAL A 225 14.35 5.96 -10.24
C VAL A 225 13.35 6.27 -9.13
N SER A 226 12.14 5.75 -9.29
CA SER A 226 11.02 5.86 -8.35
C SER A 226 10.48 4.48 -7.95
N TYR A 227 9.45 4.47 -7.11
CA TYR A 227 8.66 3.26 -6.86
C TYR A 227 7.78 2.92 -8.08
N PRO A 228 7.28 1.67 -8.20
CA PRO A 228 6.43 1.26 -9.32
C PRO A 228 5.08 2.00 -9.34
N LYS A 229 4.68 2.45 -10.54
CA LYS A 229 3.44 3.21 -10.78
C LYS A 229 2.66 2.62 -11.97
N PRO A 230 2.00 1.48 -11.78
CA PRO A 230 1.23 0.82 -12.84
C PRO A 230 0.15 1.77 -13.36
N LEU A 231 -0.08 1.72 -14.68
CA LEU A 231 -1.06 2.54 -15.39
C LEU A 231 -0.89 4.08 -15.23
N GLU A 232 0.29 4.58 -14.82
CA GLU A 232 0.50 6.02 -14.54
C GLU A 232 0.01 6.94 -15.67
N GLU A 233 0.40 6.66 -16.90
CA GLU A 233 0.02 7.46 -18.07
C GLU A 233 -1.49 7.42 -18.34
N LEU A 234 -2.08 6.22 -18.34
CA LEU A 234 -3.51 6.01 -18.58
C LEU A 234 -4.35 6.71 -17.51
N LEU A 235 -3.99 6.50 -16.24
CA LEU A 235 -4.73 7.04 -15.11
C LEU A 235 -4.63 8.56 -15.04
N PHE A 236 -3.44 9.14 -15.25
CA PHE A 236 -3.32 10.60 -15.31
C PHE A 236 -4.06 11.18 -16.50
N HIS A 237 -4.04 10.53 -17.66
CA HIS A 237 -4.83 10.98 -18.81
C HIS A 237 -6.33 10.98 -18.49
N ALA A 238 -6.85 9.86 -17.99
CA ALA A 238 -8.24 9.70 -17.58
C ALA A 238 -8.63 10.75 -16.53
N TYR A 239 -7.81 10.93 -15.50
CA TYR A 239 -8.04 11.89 -14.41
C TYR A 239 -8.06 13.35 -14.90
N ASN A 240 -7.18 13.72 -15.84
CA ASN A 240 -7.17 15.05 -16.47
C ASN A 240 -8.41 15.30 -17.33
N THR A 241 -8.98 14.26 -17.94
CA THR A 241 -10.23 14.37 -18.70
C THR A 241 -11.43 14.42 -17.77
N TYR A 242 -11.49 13.53 -16.78
CA TYR A 242 -12.58 13.41 -15.81
C TYR A 242 -12.79 14.68 -14.99
N ARG A 243 -11.71 15.34 -14.55
CA ARG A 243 -11.79 16.59 -13.77
C ARG A 243 -12.45 17.75 -14.53
N LYS A 244 -12.57 17.68 -15.86
CA LYS A 244 -13.21 18.73 -16.67
C LYS A 244 -14.72 18.78 -16.42
N SER A 245 -15.35 17.62 -16.27
CA SER A 245 -16.77 17.46 -15.93
C SER A 245 -17.01 17.25 -14.43
N HIS A 246 -15.97 16.84 -13.67
CA HIS A 246 -16.06 16.57 -12.23
C HIS A 246 -15.03 17.41 -11.43
N PRO A 247 -15.20 18.75 -11.32
CA PRO A 247 -14.19 19.63 -10.75
C PRO A 247 -13.80 19.34 -9.29
N TRP A 248 -14.69 18.69 -8.53
CA TRP A 248 -14.46 18.32 -7.13
C TRP A 248 -13.38 17.29 -6.92
N VAL A 249 -13.17 16.44 -7.91
CA VAL A 249 -12.07 15.48 -7.93
C VAL A 249 -10.72 16.20 -7.92
N GLY A 250 -10.65 17.43 -8.46
CA GLY A 250 -9.43 18.24 -8.47
C GLY A 250 -8.87 18.62 -7.10
N ASP A 251 -9.64 18.49 -6.01
CA ASP A 251 -9.12 18.65 -4.63
C ASP A 251 -8.29 17.44 -4.17
N HIS A 252 -8.37 16.30 -4.87
CA HIS A 252 -7.79 15.02 -4.49
C HIS A 252 -6.85 14.54 -5.59
N PRO A 253 -5.53 14.82 -5.48
CA PRO A 253 -4.59 14.38 -6.50
C PRO A 253 -4.57 12.86 -6.58
N LEU A 254 -4.64 12.34 -7.80
CA LEU A 254 -4.40 10.93 -8.06
C LEU A 254 -2.94 10.59 -7.76
N SER A 255 -2.69 9.43 -7.16
CA SER A 255 -1.34 8.97 -6.85
C SER A 255 -1.17 7.49 -7.22
N PRO A 256 -0.88 7.20 -8.51
CA PRO A 256 -0.57 5.85 -8.95
C PRO A 256 0.58 5.24 -8.13
N LYS A 257 0.38 4.02 -7.64
CA LYS A 257 1.30 3.27 -6.79
C LYS A 257 0.97 1.77 -6.85
N SER A 258 1.93 0.94 -6.45
CA SER A 258 1.78 -0.51 -6.38
C SER A 258 2.26 -1.00 -5.03
N VAL A 259 1.34 -1.38 -4.14
CA VAL A 259 1.66 -2.03 -2.87
C VAL A 259 0.99 -3.39 -2.82
N ILE A 260 -0.33 -3.45 -3.02
CA ILE A 260 -1.03 -4.74 -3.13
C ILE A 260 -0.57 -5.47 -4.38
N ARG A 261 -0.52 -4.76 -5.51
CA ARG A 261 -0.09 -5.37 -6.77
C ARG A 261 1.33 -5.91 -6.68
N ASP A 262 2.27 -5.15 -6.12
CA ASP A 262 3.66 -5.59 -5.89
C ASP A 262 3.74 -6.81 -4.95
N MET A 263 2.96 -6.80 -3.86
CA MET A 263 2.90 -7.95 -2.94
C MET A 263 2.33 -9.20 -3.63
N TYR A 264 1.30 -9.03 -4.46
CA TYR A 264 0.70 -10.12 -5.23
C TYR A 264 1.65 -10.61 -6.33
N GLU A 265 2.18 -9.72 -7.17
CA GLU A 265 3.11 -10.00 -8.29
C GLU A 265 4.43 -10.62 -7.87
N ARG A 266 4.84 -10.48 -6.59
CA ARG A 266 6.01 -11.16 -6.01
C ARG A 266 5.63 -12.35 -5.12
N ALA A 267 4.33 -12.64 -5.03
CA ALA A 267 3.77 -13.70 -4.20
C ALA A 267 4.22 -13.63 -2.72
N LEU A 268 4.41 -12.42 -2.18
CA LEU A 268 4.89 -12.21 -0.82
C LEU A 268 3.73 -12.32 0.17
N SER A 269 3.97 -13.03 1.27
CA SER A 269 3.16 -12.90 2.48
C SER A 269 3.40 -11.55 3.16
N PHE A 270 2.56 -11.21 4.14
CA PHE A 270 2.74 -10.00 4.94
C PHE A 270 4.13 -9.92 5.59
N THR A 271 4.58 -10.99 6.23
CA THR A 271 5.88 -11.04 6.92
C THR A 271 7.06 -10.96 5.94
N GLU A 272 6.93 -11.60 4.77
CA GLU A 272 7.95 -11.52 3.72
C GLU A 272 8.00 -10.12 3.11
N PHE A 273 6.86 -9.47 2.86
CA PHE A 273 6.81 -8.09 2.38
C PHE A 273 7.47 -7.12 3.37
N VAL A 274 7.17 -7.28 4.67
CA VAL A 274 7.79 -6.49 5.75
C VAL A 274 9.29 -6.72 5.81
N SER A 275 9.75 -7.97 5.69
CA SER A 275 11.17 -8.31 5.68
C SER A 275 11.89 -7.78 4.43
N PHE A 276 11.30 -8.00 3.26
CA PHE A 276 11.87 -7.65 1.95
C PHE A 276 12.15 -6.15 1.80
N TYR A 277 11.25 -5.32 2.34
CA TYR A 277 11.37 -3.86 2.34
C TYR A 277 11.90 -3.28 3.67
N GLU A 278 12.36 -4.12 4.60
CA GLU A 278 12.92 -3.72 5.91
C GLU A 278 11.97 -2.82 6.74
N LEU A 279 10.67 -3.14 6.71
CA LEU A 279 9.57 -2.35 7.29
C LEU A 279 9.20 -2.75 8.73
N ALA A 280 10.05 -3.50 9.44
CA ALA A 280 9.73 -4.06 10.76
C ALA A 280 9.31 -3.01 11.83
N ARG A 281 9.76 -1.76 11.69
CA ARG A 281 9.37 -0.66 12.61
C ARG A 281 8.06 0.04 12.24
N THR A 282 7.48 -0.33 11.10
CA THR A 282 6.36 0.36 10.44
C THR A 282 5.28 -0.62 10.00
N GLU A 283 5.31 -1.85 10.52
CA GLU A 283 4.39 -2.94 10.22
C GLU A 283 2.91 -2.54 10.35
N GLY A 284 2.55 -1.80 11.41
CA GLY A 284 1.19 -1.29 11.58
C GLY A 284 0.74 -0.31 10.49
N ILE A 285 1.66 0.36 9.80
CA ILE A 285 1.33 1.21 8.64
C ILE A 285 1.06 0.36 7.40
N VAL A 286 1.78 -0.76 7.23
CA VAL A 286 1.51 -1.74 6.17
C VAL A 286 0.12 -2.32 6.37
N LEU A 287 -0.16 -2.85 7.55
CA LEU A 287 -1.46 -3.44 7.87
C LEU A 287 -2.61 -2.44 7.67
N ARG A 288 -2.48 -1.22 8.18
CA ARG A 288 -3.51 -0.17 8.02
C ARG A 288 -3.76 0.17 6.56
N TYR A 289 -2.72 0.21 5.73
CA TYR A 289 -2.87 0.44 4.30
C TYR A 289 -3.58 -0.73 3.62
N LEU A 290 -3.17 -1.97 3.88
CA LEU A 290 -3.79 -3.17 3.32
C LEU A 290 -5.27 -3.30 3.72
N ALA A 291 -5.61 -3.05 4.99
CA ALA A 291 -6.98 -3.03 5.47
C ALA A 291 -7.83 -1.94 4.79
N GLY A 292 -7.27 -0.74 4.62
CA GLY A 292 -7.94 0.36 3.92
C GLY A 292 -8.17 0.05 2.44
N ALA A 293 -7.19 -0.58 1.80
CA ALA A 293 -7.25 -0.94 0.39
C ALA A 293 -8.19 -2.13 0.13
N TYR A 294 -8.25 -3.11 1.03
CA TYR A 294 -9.27 -4.17 1.02
C TYR A 294 -10.68 -3.59 1.02
N LYS A 295 -10.97 -2.69 1.97
CA LYS A 295 -12.28 -2.01 2.05
C LYS A 295 -12.59 -1.21 0.79
N ALA A 296 -11.58 -0.54 0.22
CA ALA A 296 -11.76 0.22 -1.00
C ALA A 296 -12.07 -0.68 -2.20
N LEU A 297 -11.38 -1.80 -2.36
CA LEU A 297 -11.64 -2.78 -3.43
C LEU A 297 -13.03 -3.39 -3.30
N ASP A 298 -13.40 -3.81 -2.09
CA ASP A 298 -14.68 -4.48 -1.83
C ASP A 298 -15.89 -3.56 -2.10
N HIS A 299 -15.80 -2.29 -1.69
CA HIS A 299 -16.89 -1.32 -1.81
C HIS A 299 -16.92 -0.53 -3.13
N THR A 300 -15.78 -0.30 -3.77
CA THR A 300 -15.71 0.59 -4.94
C THR A 300 -15.92 -0.17 -6.25
N VAL A 301 -15.56 -1.45 -6.31
CA VAL A 301 -15.69 -2.26 -7.52
C VAL A 301 -17.10 -2.88 -7.58
N PRO A 302 -17.92 -2.55 -8.60
CA PRO A 302 -19.21 -3.21 -8.80
C PRO A 302 -19.07 -4.71 -9.04
N ASP A 303 -20.01 -5.50 -8.53
CA ASP A 303 -19.96 -6.97 -8.63
C ASP A 303 -19.94 -7.48 -10.09
N ASP A 304 -20.59 -6.77 -11.01
CA ASP A 304 -20.61 -7.11 -12.44
C ASP A 304 -19.27 -6.88 -13.15
N LEU A 305 -18.38 -6.09 -12.56
CA LEU A 305 -17.03 -5.84 -13.07
C LEU A 305 -15.97 -6.76 -12.44
N LYS A 306 -16.33 -7.53 -11.40
CA LYS A 306 -15.42 -8.45 -10.73
C LYS A 306 -15.25 -9.73 -11.55
N SER A 307 -14.06 -9.94 -12.11
CA SER A 307 -13.67 -11.24 -12.66
C SER A 307 -13.39 -12.24 -11.54
N ASP A 308 -13.43 -13.54 -11.86
CA ASP A 308 -13.10 -14.60 -10.89
C ASP A 308 -11.73 -14.39 -10.23
N ASP A 309 -10.74 -13.94 -11.01
CA ASP A 309 -9.39 -13.62 -10.54
C ASP A 309 -9.35 -12.42 -9.60
N LEU A 310 -10.19 -11.39 -9.84
CA LEU A 310 -10.27 -10.23 -8.96
C LEU A 310 -10.96 -10.58 -7.64
N GLU A 311 -12.04 -11.35 -7.70
CA GLU A 311 -12.71 -11.84 -6.50
C GLU A 311 -11.78 -12.75 -5.66
N ASP A 312 -10.98 -13.59 -6.31
CA ASP A 312 -9.90 -14.38 -5.68
C ASP A 312 -8.91 -13.47 -4.94
N LEU A 313 -8.42 -12.41 -5.62
CA LEU A 313 -7.48 -11.45 -5.06
C LEU A 313 -8.09 -10.69 -3.86
N ILE A 314 -9.33 -10.23 -3.96
CA ILE A 314 -10.04 -9.55 -2.87
C ILE A 314 -10.20 -10.50 -1.67
N ALA A 315 -10.59 -11.75 -1.91
CA ALA A 315 -10.73 -12.76 -0.87
C ALA A 315 -9.39 -13.04 -0.15
N TRP A 316 -8.29 -13.17 -0.92
CA TRP A 316 -6.93 -13.32 -0.40
C TRP A 316 -6.51 -12.14 0.45
N LEU A 317 -6.69 -10.91 -0.04
CA LEU A 317 -6.31 -9.71 0.69
C LEU A 317 -7.09 -9.59 2.00
N GLY A 318 -8.40 -9.85 1.96
CA GLY A 318 -9.25 -9.87 3.15
C GLY A 318 -8.79 -10.93 4.17
N GLU A 319 -8.41 -12.12 3.71
CA GLU A 319 -7.91 -13.18 4.59
C GLU A 319 -6.57 -12.82 5.21
N MET A 320 -5.64 -12.26 4.43
CA MET A 320 -4.36 -11.80 4.94
C MET A 320 -4.53 -10.76 6.06
N VAL A 321 -5.43 -9.79 5.86
CA VAL A 321 -5.69 -8.76 6.89
C VAL A 321 -6.29 -9.40 8.16
N ARG A 322 -7.20 -10.39 8.03
CA ARG A 322 -7.77 -11.12 9.19
C ARG A 322 -6.73 -11.90 9.97
N GLN A 323 -5.82 -12.58 9.28
CA GLN A 323 -4.80 -13.42 9.91
C GLN A 323 -3.77 -12.59 10.69
N VAL A 324 -3.45 -11.38 10.21
CA VAL A 324 -2.47 -10.50 10.87
C VAL A 324 -3.09 -9.74 12.04
N ASP A 325 -4.37 -9.37 11.96
CA ASP A 325 -5.07 -8.69 13.05
C ASP A 325 -6.55 -9.08 13.11
N SER A 326 -6.89 -9.95 14.06
CA SER A 326 -8.27 -10.33 14.32
C SER A 326 -9.11 -9.18 14.89
N SER A 327 -8.49 -8.15 15.49
CA SER A 327 -9.23 -7.08 16.16
C SER A 327 -9.73 -5.97 15.22
N LEU A 328 -8.97 -5.60 14.18
CA LEU A 328 -9.30 -4.46 13.30
C LEU A 328 -10.42 -4.73 12.28
N LEU A 329 -10.59 -5.99 11.84
CA LEU A 329 -11.67 -6.37 10.92
C LEU A 329 -12.98 -6.68 11.66
N ASP A 330 -12.89 -7.22 12.86
CA ASP A 330 -14.07 -7.54 13.68
C ASP A 330 -14.75 -6.27 14.22
N GLU A 331 -13.99 -5.22 14.53
CA GLU A 331 -14.54 -3.88 14.80
C GLU A 331 -15.35 -3.34 13.61
N TRP A 332 -15.02 -3.76 12.39
CA TRP A 332 -15.71 -3.33 11.17
C TRP A 332 -16.93 -4.19 10.83
N GLU A 333 -16.87 -5.52 10.98
CA GLU A 333 -18.07 -6.38 10.87
C GLU A 333 -19.14 -5.97 11.90
N GLN A 334 -18.73 -5.58 13.11
CA GLN A 334 -19.64 -5.03 14.13
C GLN A 334 -20.27 -3.68 13.76
N LEU A 335 -19.54 -2.82 13.04
CA LEU A 335 -20.08 -1.54 12.56
C LEU A 335 -21.01 -1.71 11.36
N ALA A 336 -20.78 -2.74 10.53
CA ALA A 336 -21.64 -3.07 9.39
C ALA A 336 -22.94 -3.77 9.82
N ASN A 337 -22.89 -4.61 10.86
CA ASN A 337 -24.05 -5.34 11.40
C ASN A 337 -24.21 -5.12 12.92
N PRO A 338 -24.55 -3.90 13.37
CA PRO A 338 -24.61 -3.56 14.79
C PRO A 338 -25.72 -4.27 15.59
N GLU A 339 -26.67 -4.94 14.93
CA GLU A 339 -27.80 -5.63 15.59
C GLU A 339 -27.60 -7.14 15.79
N GLU A 340 -26.53 -7.75 15.26
CA GLU A 340 -26.39 -9.22 15.24
C GLU A 340 -25.45 -9.83 16.31
N MET A 341 -24.61 -9.06 17.01
CA MET A 341 -23.65 -9.60 17.98
C MET A 341 -23.45 -8.71 19.21
N THR A 342 -23.39 -9.31 20.40
CA THR A 342 -23.00 -8.59 21.63
C THR A 342 -21.48 -8.39 21.71
N ALA A 343 -21.02 -7.36 22.44
CA ALA A 343 -19.60 -7.05 22.59
C ALA A 343 -18.77 -8.20 23.23
N GLU A 344 -19.40 -9.06 24.06
CA GLU A 344 -18.75 -10.26 24.62
C GLU A 344 -18.63 -11.39 23.58
N GLU A 345 -19.66 -11.63 22.75
CA GLU A 345 -19.62 -12.64 21.67
C GLU A 345 -18.66 -12.23 20.54
N ALA A 346 -18.51 -10.93 20.31
CA ALA A 346 -17.51 -10.34 19.43
C ALA A 346 -16.08 -10.59 19.92
N GLN A 347 -15.82 -10.40 21.22
CA GLN A 347 -14.50 -10.64 21.79
C GLN A 347 -14.14 -12.14 21.80
N GLU A 348 -15.10 -13.03 22.07
CA GLU A 348 -14.89 -14.49 21.99
C GLU A 348 -14.65 -14.99 20.56
N LYS A 349 -15.24 -14.35 19.54
CA LYS A 349 -14.94 -14.61 18.13
C LYS A 349 -13.58 -14.06 17.71
N ALA A 350 -13.19 -12.88 18.19
CA ALA A 350 -11.91 -12.24 17.90
C ALA A 350 -10.71 -13.04 18.43
N ASP A 351 -10.90 -13.82 19.50
CA ASP A 351 -9.88 -14.71 20.07
C ASP A 351 -9.73 -16.04 19.29
N GLN A 352 -10.62 -16.34 18.33
CA GLN A 352 -10.51 -17.50 17.44
C GLN A 352 -10.22 -17.05 16.00
N VAL A 353 -8.94 -16.84 15.69
CA VAL A 353 -8.50 -16.71 14.29
C VAL A 353 -9.00 -17.94 13.54
N LYS A 354 -9.92 -17.74 12.59
CA LYS A 354 -10.47 -18.85 11.81
C LYS A 354 -9.33 -19.51 11.03
N PRO A 355 -9.33 -20.84 10.87
CA PRO A 355 -8.33 -21.53 10.08
C PRO A 355 -8.29 -20.97 8.65
N VAL A 356 -7.11 -20.72 8.07
CA VAL A 356 -6.99 -20.17 6.70
C VAL A 356 -7.67 -21.06 5.66
N THR A 357 -7.74 -22.37 5.91
CA THR A 357 -8.43 -23.34 5.05
C THR A 357 -9.95 -23.20 5.07
N SER A 358 -10.52 -22.49 6.06
CA SER A 358 -11.97 -22.25 6.13
C SER A 358 -12.48 -21.37 4.98
N ASN A 359 -11.62 -20.51 4.42
CA ASN A 359 -11.90 -19.78 3.19
C ASN A 359 -11.13 -20.43 2.04
N ALA A 360 -11.72 -21.48 1.46
CA ALA A 360 -11.08 -22.25 0.37
C ALA A 360 -10.66 -21.38 -0.81
N ARG A 361 -11.37 -20.28 -1.10
CA ARG A 361 -11.03 -19.35 -2.19
C ARG A 361 -9.73 -18.60 -1.88
N ALA A 362 -9.66 -17.93 -0.73
CA ALA A 362 -8.44 -17.25 -0.29
C ALA A 362 -7.26 -18.22 -0.14
N PHE A 363 -7.52 -19.44 0.36
CA PHE A 363 -6.50 -20.45 0.52
C PHE A 363 -5.91 -20.93 -0.82
N ARG A 364 -6.73 -21.08 -1.88
CA ARG A 364 -6.21 -21.36 -3.24
C ARG A 364 -5.25 -20.29 -3.73
N VAL A 365 -5.51 -19.02 -3.43
CA VAL A 365 -4.60 -17.93 -3.79
C VAL A 365 -3.30 -18.00 -2.98
N LEU A 366 -3.36 -18.33 -1.68
CA LEU A 366 -2.16 -18.56 -0.87
C LEU A 366 -1.29 -19.69 -1.44
N VAL A 367 -1.92 -20.79 -1.85
CA VAL A 367 -1.25 -21.92 -2.50
C VAL A 367 -0.63 -21.50 -3.85
N ARG A 368 -1.39 -20.78 -4.68
CA ARG A 368 -0.90 -20.23 -5.96
C ARG A 368 0.32 -19.35 -5.77
N ASN A 369 0.27 -18.43 -4.81
CA ASN A 369 1.39 -17.56 -4.49
C ASN A 369 2.59 -18.36 -3.99
N ALA A 370 2.40 -19.27 -3.04
CA ALA A 370 3.50 -20.08 -2.50
C ALA A 370 4.19 -20.93 -3.59
N MET A 371 3.43 -21.52 -4.51
CA MET A 371 3.99 -22.24 -5.65
C MET A 371 4.72 -21.31 -6.62
N PHE A 372 4.12 -20.17 -6.96
CA PHE A 372 4.71 -19.24 -7.91
C PHE A 372 5.97 -18.56 -7.37
N ARG A 373 6.07 -18.32 -6.06
CA ARG A 373 7.29 -17.82 -5.42
C ARG A 373 8.49 -18.72 -5.70
N ARG A 374 8.28 -20.04 -5.78
CA ARG A 374 9.34 -21.00 -6.15
C ARG A 374 9.71 -20.88 -7.63
N VAL A 375 8.73 -20.64 -8.51
CA VAL A 375 8.99 -20.36 -9.94
C VAL A 375 9.83 -19.09 -10.10
N GLU A 376 9.52 -18.02 -9.38
CA GLU A 376 10.29 -16.77 -9.40
C GLU A 376 11.74 -16.98 -8.96
N LEU A 377 11.94 -17.66 -7.83
CA LEU A 377 13.28 -17.95 -7.32
C LEU A 377 14.06 -18.85 -8.29
N ALA A 378 13.39 -19.83 -8.90
CA ALA A 378 13.99 -20.71 -9.91
C ALA A 378 14.39 -19.92 -11.17
N ALA A 379 13.54 -19.01 -11.64
CA ALA A 379 13.83 -18.16 -12.81
C ALA A 379 14.99 -17.18 -12.55
N LEU A 380 15.19 -16.77 -11.29
CA LEU A 380 16.30 -15.93 -10.86
C LEU A 380 17.57 -16.71 -10.49
N ASP A 381 17.57 -18.03 -10.66
CA ASP A 381 18.65 -18.95 -10.26
C ASP A 381 19.05 -18.81 -8.77
N GLN A 382 18.07 -18.50 -7.91
CA GLN A 382 18.27 -18.34 -6.46
C GLN A 382 18.08 -19.68 -5.73
N VAL A 383 18.89 -20.68 -6.08
CA VAL A 383 18.83 -22.04 -5.52
C VAL A 383 19.07 -22.09 -4.01
N ASP A 384 19.85 -21.16 -3.47
CA ASP A 384 20.08 -21.06 -2.03
C ASP A 384 18.79 -20.69 -1.27
N GLU A 385 18.05 -19.69 -1.75
CA GLU A 385 16.77 -19.27 -1.14
C GLU A 385 15.71 -20.39 -1.27
N LEU A 386 15.67 -21.08 -2.41
CA LEU A 386 14.80 -22.25 -2.61
C LEU A 386 15.14 -23.38 -1.63
N GLY A 387 16.43 -23.69 -1.46
CA GLY A 387 16.90 -24.71 -0.54
C GLY A 387 16.60 -24.39 0.92
N GLU A 388 16.72 -23.12 1.33
CA GLU A 388 16.30 -22.69 2.66
C GLU A 388 14.79 -22.86 2.86
N MET A 389 13.99 -22.44 1.88
CA MET A 389 12.53 -22.48 1.92
C MET A 389 11.96 -23.90 1.95
N ASP A 390 12.55 -24.84 1.20
CA ASP A 390 12.06 -26.20 1.04
C ASP A 390 12.86 -27.25 1.82
N SER A 391 13.76 -26.80 2.70
CA SER A 391 14.63 -27.65 3.53
C SER A 391 13.85 -28.71 4.32
N GLU A 392 12.69 -28.37 4.89
CA GLU A 392 11.83 -29.30 5.63
C GLU A 392 11.25 -30.43 4.76
N SER A 393 11.18 -30.21 3.44
CA SER A 393 10.71 -31.19 2.46
C SER A 393 11.85 -32.06 1.89
N GLY A 394 13.08 -31.84 2.35
CA GLY A 394 14.28 -32.52 1.84
C GLY A 394 14.72 -32.04 0.46
N TRP A 395 14.38 -30.79 0.12
CA TRP A 395 14.85 -30.08 -1.06
C TRP A 395 15.82 -28.99 -0.61
N ASP A 396 17.11 -29.29 -0.68
CA ASP A 396 18.19 -28.34 -0.44
C ASP A 396 18.61 -27.64 -1.76
N ALA A 397 19.56 -26.71 -1.65
CA ALA A 397 20.02 -25.93 -2.79
C ALA A 397 20.66 -26.81 -3.89
N GLU A 398 21.38 -27.87 -3.51
CA GLU A 398 22.00 -28.81 -4.45
C GLU A 398 20.93 -29.55 -5.26
N ARG A 399 19.91 -30.08 -4.59
CA ARG A 399 18.82 -30.79 -5.26
C ARG A 399 17.98 -29.89 -6.17
N TRP A 400 17.74 -28.64 -5.77
CA TRP A 400 17.09 -27.65 -6.62
C TRP A 400 17.94 -27.32 -7.85
N GLY A 401 19.24 -27.11 -7.67
CA GLY A 401 20.18 -26.87 -8.77
C GLY A 401 20.19 -28.01 -9.78
N GLU A 402 20.36 -29.26 -9.33
CA GLU A 402 20.37 -30.43 -10.22
C GLU A 402 19.06 -30.63 -10.99
N ALA A 403 17.92 -30.23 -10.41
CA ALA A 403 16.63 -30.31 -11.08
C ALA A 403 16.48 -29.22 -12.14
N MET A 404 16.85 -27.98 -11.81
CA MET A 404 16.76 -26.84 -12.72
C MET A 404 17.81 -26.87 -13.83
N ASP A 405 19.01 -27.41 -13.59
CA ASP A 405 20.04 -27.60 -14.63
C ASP A 405 19.49 -28.35 -15.84
N LYS A 406 18.64 -29.35 -15.63
CA LYS A 406 18.02 -30.11 -16.73
C LYS A 406 16.98 -29.31 -17.50
N TYR A 407 16.28 -28.37 -16.85
CA TYR A 407 15.40 -27.43 -17.53
C TYR A 407 16.23 -26.46 -18.37
N TRP A 408 17.32 -25.95 -17.82
CA TRP A 408 18.24 -25.02 -18.49
C TRP A 408 19.02 -25.66 -19.64
N ASP A 409 19.21 -26.99 -19.63
CA ASP A 409 19.74 -27.74 -20.78
C ASP A 409 18.80 -27.69 -22.01
N GLU A 410 17.49 -27.48 -21.80
CA GLU A 410 16.46 -27.46 -22.84
C GLU A 410 15.98 -26.05 -23.21
N TYR A 411 15.84 -25.15 -22.23
CA TYR A 411 15.26 -23.82 -22.39
C TYR A 411 16.15 -22.73 -21.79
N ASP A 412 16.28 -21.59 -22.49
CA ASP A 412 17.14 -20.47 -22.05
C ASP A 412 16.44 -19.48 -21.10
N GLU A 413 15.11 -19.57 -20.94
CA GLU A 413 14.30 -18.62 -20.15
C GLU A 413 13.19 -19.35 -19.39
N LEU A 414 12.81 -18.83 -18.23
CA LEU A 414 11.64 -19.25 -17.47
C LEU A 414 10.72 -18.03 -17.26
N GLY A 415 9.53 -18.07 -17.86
CA GLY A 415 8.58 -16.97 -17.80
C GLY A 415 8.01 -16.75 -16.40
N THR A 416 8.02 -15.50 -15.94
CA THR A 416 7.44 -15.08 -14.65
C THR A 416 6.40 -13.96 -14.78
N GLY A 417 6.02 -13.62 -16.02
CA GLY A 417 5.01 -12.59 -16.31
C GLY A 417 3.56 -13.00 -15.98
N PRO A 418 2.57 -12.13 -16.30
CA PRO A 418 1.16 -12.39 -16.04
C PRO A 418 0.66 -13.72 -16.60
N ASP A 419 1.10 -14.10 -17.81
CA ASP A 419 0.72 -15.35 -18.46
C ASP A 419 1.24 -16.59 -17.69
N ALA A 420 2.41 -16.50 -17.05
CA ALA A 420 2.99 -17.58 -16.25
C ALA A 420 2.19 -17.85 -14.96
N ARG A 421 1.42 -16.85 -14.50
CA ARG A 421 0.53 -16.94 -13.33
C ARG A 421 -0.89 -17.39 -13.69
N GLY A 422 -1.16 -17.58 -14.98
CA GLY A 422 -2.49 -17.93 -15.46
C GLY A 422 -3.01 -19.24 -14.85
N PRO A 423 -4.34 -19.37 -14.66
CA PRO A 423 -4.94 -20.54 -14.00
C PRO A 423 -4.69 -21.86 -14.74
N ARG A 424 -4.26 -21.81 -16.01
CA ARG A 424 -3.94 -23.01 -16.81
C ARG A 424 -2.64 -23.69 -16.38
N LEU A 425 -1.73 -22.98 -15.72
CA LEU A 425 -0.41 -23.48 -15.33
C LEU A 425 -0.39 -23.99 -13.88
N LEU A 426 -1.49 -23.89 -13.14
CA LEU A 426 -1.61 -24.41 -11.79
C LEU A 426 -2.77 -25.39 -11.69
N MET A 427 -2.45 -26.64 -11.35
CA MET A 427 -3.44 -27.67 -11.06
C MET A 427 -3.46 -27.93 -9.55
N ILE A 428 -4.65 -27.87 -8.96
CA ILE A 428 -4.89 -28.19 -7.54
C ILE A 428 -5.90 -29.35 -7.49
N GLU A 429 -5.50 -30.46 -6.89
CA GLU A 429 -6.36 -31.60 -6.56
C GLU A 429 -6.56 -31.66 -5.04
N GLU A 430 -7.81 -31.53 -4.61
CA GLU A 430 -8.16 -31.51 -3.19
C GLU A 430 -8.32 -32.93 -2.64
N GLU A 431 -7.55 -33.31 -1.63
CA GLU A 431 -7.69 -34.58 -0.92
C GLU A 431 -8.12 -34.36 0.55
N PRO A 432 -9.36 -33.92 0.80
CA PRO A 432 -9.83 -33.58 2.15
C PRO A 432 -9.79 -34.76 3.13
N GLN A 433 -9.85 -36.00 2.63
CA GLN A 433 -9.76 -37.22 3.45
C GLN A 433 -8.35 -37.41 4.05
N ASN A 434 -7.32 -36.90 3.36
CA ASN A 434 -5.92 -36.98 3.77
C ASN A 434 -5.42 -35.68 4.40
N GLY A 435 -6.27 -34.65 4.49
CA GLY A 435 -5.91 -33.35 5.03
C GLY A 435 -4.84 -32.62 4.21
N LEU A 436 -4.79 -32.87 2.89
CA LEU A 436 -3.80 -32.26 2.00
C LEU A 436 -4.39 -31.88 0.64
N TRP A 437 -3.77 -30.92 -0.05
CA TRP A 437 -4.00 -30.68 -1.48
C TRP A 437 -2.75 -31.09 -2.28
N ARG A 438 -2.93 -31.80 -3.38
CA ARG A 438 -1.84 -32.03 -4.34
C ARG A 438 -1.83 -30.90 -5.34
N VAL A 439 -0.66 -30.34 -5.59
CA VAL A 439 -0.51 -29.15 -6.42
C VAL A 439 0.60 -29.40 -7.42
N ARG A 440 0.32 -29.05 -8.68
CA ARG A 440 1.30 -29.04 -9.76
C ARG A 440 1.33 -27.64 -10.37
N GLN A 441 2.50 -27.01 -10.33
CA GLN A 441 2.79 -25.76 -11.00
C GLN A 441 3.64 -26.05 -12.24
N THR A 442 3.08 -25.86 -13.42
CA THR A 442 3.77 -25.99 -14.70
C THR A 442 4.58 -24.73 -14.98
N PHE A 443 5.75 -24.91 -15.58
CA PHE A 443 6.62 -23.82 -16.01
C PHE A 443 6.13 -23.21 -17.33
N ALA A 444 6.25 -21.88 -17.42
CA ALA A 444 6.01 -21.14 -18.66
C ALA A 444 7.33 -21.07 -19.44
N ASP A 445 7.58 -22.09 -20.25
CA ASP A 445 8.74 -22.15 -21.14
C ASP A 445 8.53 -21.26 -22.38
N PRO A 446 9.61 -20.82 -23.05
CA PRO A 446 9.54 -19.91 -24.19
C PRO A 446 8.88 -20.51 -25.44
N ASN A 447 8.81 -21.84 -25.55
CA ASN A 447 8.25 -22.54 -26.71
C ASN A 447 6.76 -22.88 -26.53
N GLY A 448 6.24 -22.80 -25.31
CA GLY A 448 4.88 -23.18 -24.94
C GLY A 448 4.67 -24.70 -24.89
N ASP A 449 5.73 -25.47 -24.67
CA ASP A 449 5.70 -26.94 -24.62
C ASP A 449 5.07 -27.44 -23.31
N HIS A 450 5.21 -26.66 -22.22
CA HIS A 450 4.59 -26.87 -20.91
C HIS A 450 4.86 -28.27 -20.35
N ASP A 451 6.09 -28.76 -20.51
CA ASP A 451 6.51 -30.11 -20.14
C ASP A 451 7.34 -30.17 -18.85
N TRP A 452 7.65 -29.05 -18.20
CA TRP A 452 8.33 -29.00 -16.90
C TRP A 452 7.47 -28.40 -15.79
N GLY A 453 7.76 -28.73 -14.54
CA GLY A 453 7.13 -28.05 -13.40
C GLY A 453 7.49 -28.60 -12.03
N ILE A 454 6.81 -28.07 -11.02
CA ILE A 454 6.95 -28.41 -9.59
C ILE A 454 5.72 -29.18 -9.14
N SER A 455 5.90 -30.35 -8.53
CA SER A 455 4.87 -31.05 -7.76
C SER A 455 5.07 -30.84 -6.28
N ALA A 456 3.98 -30.57 -5.57
CA ALA A 456 4.00 -30.42 -4.13
C ALA A 456 2.71 -30.96 -3.48
N ALA A 457 2.79 -31.19 -2.17
CA ALA A 457 1.64 -31.42 -1.31
C ALA A 457 1.51 -30.25 -0.33
N VAL A 458 0.31 -29.70 -0.19
CA VAL A 458 -0.02 -28.66 0.77
C VAL A 458 -0.64 -29.29 2.00
N ASP A 459 -0.02 -29.12 3.17
CA ASP A 459 -0.50 -29.66 4.44
C ASP A 459 -1.53 -28.69 5.05
N LEU A 460 -2.81 -29.08 5.07
CA LEU A 460 -3.90 -28.20 5.51
C LEU A 460 -3.81 -27.88 7.01
N THR A 461 -3.40 -28.86 7.83
CA THR A 461 -3.33 -28.68 9.29
C THR A 461 -2.15 -27.78 9.66
N ALA A 462 -0.99 -27.99 9.02
CA ALA A 462 0.14 -27.09 9.21
C ALA A 462 -0.18 -25.68 8.69
N SER A 463 -0.89 -25.58 7.56
CA SER A 463 -1.30 -24.29 7.00
C SER A 463 -2.20 -23.50 7.93
N ASP A 464 -3.16 -24.17 8.57
CA ASP A 464 -4.03 -23.55 9.59
C ASP A 464 -3.26 -23.08 10.82
N ALA A 465 -2.22 -23.82 11.24
CA ALA A 465 -1.39 -23.44 12.37
C ALA A 465 -0.46 -22.25 12.07
N GLU A 466 0.02 -22.14 10.83
CA GLU A 466 0.97 -21.10 10.42
C GLU A 466 0.32 -19.87 9.77
N GLY A 467 -0.97 -19.91 9.46
CA GLY A 467 -1.69 -18.81 8.81
C GLY A 467 -1.23 -18.57 7.35
N ARG A 468 -0.55 -19.54 6.73
CA ARG A 468 -0.05 -19.48 5.35
C ARG A 468 -0.08 -20.87 4.70
N ALA A 469 0.02 -20.95 3.38
CA ALA A 469 0.15 -22.24 2.70
C ALA A 469 1.48 -22.93 3.06
N VAL A 470 1.41 -24.08 3.70
CA VAL A 470 2.56 -24.94 4.00
C VAL A 470 2.72 -25.93 2.85
N VAL A 471 3.60 -25.58 1.93
CA VAL A 471 3.91 -26.35 0.72
C VAL A 471 5.07 -27.29 1.00
N ARG A 472 4.92 -28.57 0.65
CA ARG A 472 6.01 -29.55 0.66
C ARG A 472 6.30 -30.04 -0.74
N VAL A 473 7.44 -29.62 -1.30
CA VAL A 473 7.86 -30.01 -2.64
C VAL A 473 8.17 -31.51 -2.67
N THR A 474 7.57 -32.20 -3.63
CA THR A 474 7.75 -33.65 -3.81
C THR A 474 8.64 -33.95 -5.01
N ASP A 475 8.52 -33.17 -6.08
CA ASP A 475 9.23 -33.39 -7.33
C ASP A 475 9.40 -32.07 -8.12
N VAL A 476 10.52 -31.93 -8.83
CA VAL A 476 10.76 -30.84 -9.80
C VAL A 476 11.39 -31.50 -11.02
N GLY A 477 10.74 -31.36 -12.18
CA GLY A 477 11.17 -32.04 -13.39
C GLY A 477 10.13 -32.09 -14.49
N GLN A 478 10.44 -32.87 -15.52
CA GLN A 478 9.56 -33.10 -16.67
C GLN A 478 8.23 -33.79 -16.25
N LEU A 479 7.14 -33.48 -16.96
CA LEU A 479 5.75 -33.88 -16.71
C LEU A 479 5.40 -35.29 -17.20
#